data_AF-A0AAX6H602-F1
#
_entry.id   AF-A0AAX6H602-F1
#
_cell.length_a   1.000
_cell.length_b   1.000
_cell.length_c   1.000
_cell.angle_alpha   90.00
_cell.angle_beta   90.00
_cell.angle_gamma   90.00
#
_symmetry.space_group_name_H-M   'P 1'
#
loop_
_entity.id
_entity.type
_entity.pdbx_description
1 polymer ?
#
loop_
_entity_poly.entity_id
_entity_poly.type
_entity_poly.pdbx_seq_one_letter_code
_entity_poly.pdbx_strand_id
1 'polypeptide(L)'
;MALGREALQAMMEQEAPHEEYEAPVNEDEAPVNEEEAPAVPPADELLQKTVEWEEKNPRVDQEMEIFYLIRQFLVEEEGCEGTIRTLEVEKSLYFDLAYFEQMLLAGSFDTGVQYLCGFTGIHTHDNSTWLVTEILKHKLLEALDRADLVFASAIVEKELNWVHPVIFHSLKSLLRPNFDFRQHHELSHYGYDVESMRTSLVTMIRDEKAITDHPHLRNKMVLPRVRTKQLRAIHADFVARSHELQQAANKELLYLIRQFLKDENCNNTVRMLEIEKSLLFDLSYFRDLASAGEWMYAVHYILPLPDVSGIIMKLMEQDYLEALSSGDASKGITILRCCKDKVDPEKLKNLSVLLAYSNFREHPDYEHIDNDFYSMRKAVVAQLEEDVSKHPLLKERLKLPWIRSDLRSIYNGHREVKVARRRASI
;
A
#
# COMPACT_ATOMS: atom_id res chain seq x y z
N MET A 1 12.72 24.77 10.39
CA MET A 1 12.14 25.13 9.07
C MET A 1 13.08 25.97 8.18
N ALA A 2 14.04 26.71 8.76
CA ALA A 2 14.99 27.54 7.99
C ALA A 2 16.25 26.78 7.55
N LEU A 3 16.81 25.89 8.38
CA LEU A 3 18.05 25.16 8.04
C LEU A 3 17.95 24.24 6.80
N GLY A 4 16.77 23.63 6.55
CA GLY A 4 16.52 22.84 5.34
C GLY A 4 16.25 23.71 4.10
N ARG A 5 15.60 24.87 4.28
CA ARG A 5 15.32 25.83 3.19
C ARG A 5 16.59 26.57 2.77
N GLU A 6 17.41 27.00 3.73
CA GLU A 6 18.68 27.71 3.47
C GLU A 6 19.72 26.78 2.82
N ALA A 7 19.75 25.49 3.17
CA ALA A 7 20.60 24.51 2.50
C ALA A 7 20.15 24.23 1.06
N LEU A 8 18.84 24.13 0.79
CA LEU A 8 18.30 23.97 -0.57
C LEU A 8 18.52 25.24 -1.41
N GLN A 9 18.30 26.42 -0.84
CA GLN A 9 18.51 27.73 -1.47
C GLN A 9 19.99 27.94 -1.85
N ALA A 10 20.91 27.60 -0.93
CA ALA A 10 22.36 27.72 -1.17
C ALA A 10 22.88 26.72 -2.22
N MET A 11 22.18 25.61 -2.46
CA MET A 11 22.52 24.64 -3.52
C MET A 11 21.93 25.04 -4.88
N MET A 12 20.78 25.71 -4.92
CA MET A 12 20.19 26.25 -6.16
C MET A 12 20.97 27.45 -6.73
N GLU A 13 21.73 28.17 -5.90
CA GLU A 13 22.48 29.37 -6.29
C GLU A 13 23.91 29.10 -6.82
N GLN A 14 24.34 27.84 -6.96
CA GLN A 14 25.69 27.46 -7.44
C GLN A 14 25.75 26.87 -8.86
N GLU A 15 24.77 27.12 -9.72
CA GLU A 15 24.92 26.89 -11.17
C GLU A 15 25.47 28.13 -11.89
N ALA A 16 26.45 27.90 -12.77
CA ALA A 16 27.31 28.87 -13.46
C ALA A 16 26.54 29.81 -14.45
N PRO A 17 27.17 30.89 -14.96
CA PRO A 17 26.46 32.08 -15.42
C PRO A 17 25.72 31.85 -16.74
N HIS A 18 24.46 32.28 -16.79
CA HIS A 18 23.72 32.50 -18.03
C HIS A 18 24.37 33.65 -18.82
N GLU A 19 24.87 33.35 -20.02
CA GLU A 19 25.17 34.37 -21.03
C GLU A 19 23.86 35.07 -21.41
N GLU A 20 23.78 36.38 -21.12
CA GLU A 20 22.74 37.28 -21.60
C GLU A 20 22.81 37.38 -23.14
N TYR A 21 21.83 36.80 -23.83
CA TYR A 21 21.52 37.14 -25.21
C TYR A 21 20.41 38.19 -25.20
N GLU A 22 20.80 39.46 -25.32
CA GLU A 22 19.88 40.56 -25.66
C GLU A 22 19.40 40.37 -27.12
N ALA A 23 18.08 40.27 -27.31
CA ALA A 23 17.46 40.39 -28.63
C ALA A 23 17.05 41.85 -28.87
N PRO A 24 17.29 42.41 -30.07
CA PRO A 24 17.04 43.82 -30.33
C PRO A 24 15.54 44.09 -30.49
N VAL A 25 15.09 45.16 -29.84
CA VAL A 25 13.78 45.78 -30.06
C VAL A 25 13.80 46.45 -31.42
N ASN A 26 12.97 45.97 -32.36
CA ASN A 26 12.61 46.73 -33.55
C ASN A 26 11.18 47.25 -33.34
N GLU A 27 11.07 48.52 -32.97
CA GLU A 27 9.89 49.33 -33.18
C GLU A 27 9.84 49.71 -34.65
N ASP A 28 8.97 49.04 -35.42
CA ASP A 28 8.26 49.59 -36.60
C ASP A 28 7.60 48.43 -37.37
N GLU A 29 6.26 48.45 -37.46
CA GLU A 29 5.45 48.24 -38.69
C GLU A 29 4.01 47.76 -38.39
N ALA A 30 3.06 48.70 -38.54
CA ALA A 30 1.73 48.62 -39.17
C ALA A 30 0.66 47.56 -38.74
N PRO A 31 -0.65 47.87 -38.92
CA PRO A 31 -1.74 47.17 -38.23
C PRO A 31 -2.07 45.82 -38.88
N VAL A 32 -2.17 44.77 -38.07
CA VAL A 32 -2.63 43.44 -38.49
C VAL A 32 -4.14 43.48 -38.71
N ASN A 33 -4.56 43.15 -39.94
CA ASN A 33 -5.94 42.90 -40.35
C ASN A 33 -6.64 41.94 -39.38
N GLU A 34 -7.94 42.16 -39.15
CA GLU A 34 -8.86 41.15 -38.63
C GLU A 34 -8.95 39.99 -39.65
N GLU A 35 -7.97 39.09 -39.63
CA GLU A 35 -8.00 37.83 -40.38
C GLU A 35 -8.74 36.77 -39.54
N GLU A 36 -9.61 36.06 -40.25
CA GLU A 36 -10.58 35.09 -39.78
C GLU A 36 -10.06 34.16 -38.67
N ALA A 37 -10.85 34.02 -37.59
CA ALA A 37 -10.67 32.93 -36.63
C ALA A 37 -10.61 31.59 -37.41
N PRO A 38 -9.62 30.72 -37.15
CA PRO A 38 -9.49 29.48 -37.90
C PRO A 38 -10.78 28.68 -37.77
N ALA A 39 -11.40 28.38 -38.92
CA ALA A 39 -12.63 27.61 -38.99
C ALA A 39 -12.47 26.32 -38.20
N VAL A 40 -13.34 26.11 -37.20
CA VAL A 40 -13.39 24.86 -36.45
C VAL A 40 -13.60 23.73 -37.48
N PRO A 41 -12.72 22.71 -37.54
CA PRO A 41 -12.87 21.65 -38.52
C PRO A 41 -14.24 20.98 -38.38
N PRO A 42 -14.87 20.53 -39.48
CA PRO A 42 -16.11 19.79 -39.42
C PRO A 42 -16.02 18.64 -38.41
N ALA A 43 -17.11 18.37 -37.68
CA ALA A 43 -17.13 17.34 -36.63
C ALA A 43 -16.62 15.97 -37.13
N ASP A 44 -16.88 15.65 -38.40
CA ASP A 44 -16.45 14.41 -39.04
C ASP A 44 -14.92 14.34 -39.24
N GLU A 45 -14.26 15.47 -39.49
CA GLU A 45 -12.80 15.56 -39.63
C GLU A 45 -12.12 15.45 -38.25
N LEU A 46 -12.73 16.05 -37.21
CA LEU A 46 -12.27 15.88 -35.83
C LEU A 46 -12.44 14.42 -35.38
N LEU A 47 -13.55 13.77 -35.74
CA LEU A 47 -13.79 12.36 -35.44
C LEU A 47 -12.79 11.45 -36.15
N GLN A 48 -12.54 11.65 -37.45
CA GLN A 48 -11.52 10.91 -38.19
C GLN A 48 -10.12 11.12 -37.61
N LYS A 49 -9.74 12.37 -37.28
CA LYS A 49 -8.46 12.66 -36.61
C LYS A 49 -8.36 12.03 -35.23
N THR A 50 -9.45 11.93 -34.46
CA THR A 50 -9.44 11.22 -33.18
C THR A 50 -9.31 9.71 -33.34
N VAL A 51 -9.97 9.10 -34.34
CA VAL A 51 -9.83 7.67 -34.64
C VAL A 51 -8.41 7.35 -35.13
N GLU A 52 -7.86 8.15 -36.04
CA GLU A 52 -6.48 8.01 -36.51
C GLU A 52 -5.44 8.24 -35.41
N TRP A 53 -5.70 9.17 -34.50
CA TRP A 53 -4.83 9.42 -33.35
C TRP A 53 -4.90 8.26 -32.33
N GLU A 54 -6.08 7.71 -32.04
CA GLU A 54 -6.26 6.54 -31.17
C GLU A 54 -5.61 5.26 -31.75
N GLU A 55 -5.49 5.18 -33.08
CA GLU A 55 -4.81 4.09 -33.81
C GLU A 55 -3.28 4.27 -33.85
N LYS A 56 -2.80 5.52 -33.98
CA LYS A 56 -1.35 5.85 -34.07
C LYS A 56 -0.67 6.10 -32.71
N ASN A 57 -1.42 6.44 -31.67
CA ASN A 57 -0.94 6.65 -30.31
C ASN A 57 -1.64 5.68 -29.35
N PRO A 58 -1.06 4.51 -29.04
CA PRO A 58 -1.45 3.73 -27.86
C PRO A 58 -0.99 4.50 -26.60
N ARG A 59 -1.63 5.63 -26.30
CA ARG A 59 -1.26 6.49 -25.17
C ARG A 59 -2.08 6.10 -23.94
N VAL A 60 -1.33 5.83 -22.86
CA VAL A 60 -1.67 4.99 -21.69
C VAL A 60 -1.58 3.52 -22.07
N ASP A 61 -0.56 2.82 -21.54
CA ASP A 61 -0.40 1.37 -21.69
C ASP A 61 -1.76 0.71 -21.52
N GLN A 62 -2.19 -0.11 -22.49
CA GLN A 62 -3.50 -0.80 -22.45
C GLN A 62 -3.71 -1.52 -21.13
N GLU A 63 -2.61 -1.97 -20.52
CA GLU A 63 -2.53 -2.59 -19.21
C GLU A 63 -2.89 -1.63 -18.07
N MET A 64 -2.39 -0.39 -18.11
CA MET A 64 -2.73 0.66 -17.14
C MET A 64 -4.21 1.01 -17.15
N GLU A 65 -4.84 1.01 -18.32
CA GLU A 65 -6.29 1.24 -18.42
C GLU A 65 -7.10 0.12 -17.74
N ILE A 66 -6.67 -1.15 -17.90
CA ILE A 66 -7.26 -2.28 -17.16
C ILE A 66 -7.06 -2.11 -15.65
N PHE A 67 -5.90 -1.67 -15.18
CA PHE A 67 -5.67 -1.41 -13.75
C PHE A 67 -6.57 -0.30 -13.19
N TYR A 68 -6.79 0.79 -13.93
CA TYR A 68 -7.76 1.83 -13.52
C TYR A 68 -9.19 1.29 -13.45
N LEU A 69 -9.58 0.44 -14.40
CA LEU A 69 -10.90 -0.21 -14.41
C LEU A 69 -11.07 -1.19 -13.23
N ILE A 70 -10.03 -1.97 -12.91
CA ILE A 70 -10.02 -2.85 -11.74
C ILE A 70 -10.16 -2.03 -10.47
N ARG A 71 -9.33 -0.99 -10.30
CA ARG A 71 -9.41 -0.09 -9.15
C ARG A 71 -10.81 0.49 -8.99
N GLN A 72 -11.40 1.00 -10.07
CA GLN A 72 -12.75 1.55 -10.06
C GLN A 72 -13.79 0.51 -9.63
N PHE A 73 -13.72 -0.71 -10.17
CA PHE A 73 -14.60 -1.81 -9.77
C PHE A 73 -14.48 -2.13 -8.29
N LEU A 74 -13.24 -2.22 -7.76
CA LEU A 74 -12.99 -2.49 -6.36
C LEU A 74 -13.54 -1.39 -5.44
N VAL A 75 -13.47 -0.11 -5.85
CA VAL A 75 -14.00 1.03 -5.09
C VAL A 75 -15.54 1.08 -5.14
N GLU A 76 -16.11 1.07 -6.35
CA GLU A 76 -17.54 1.36 -6.55
C GLU A 76 -18.44 0.18 -6.20
N GLU A 77 -17.95 -1.05 -6.32
CA GLU A 77 -18.80 -2.25 -6.30
C GLU A 77 -18.46 -3.24 -5.20
N GLU A 78 -17.20 -3.30 -4.77
CA GLU A 78 -16.73 -4.34 -3.85
C GLU A 78 -16.25 -3.80 -2.49
N GLY A 79 -15.84 -2.54 -2.36
CA GLY A 79 -15.41 -1.94 -1.09
C GLY A 79 -14.12 -2.53 -0.51
N CYS A 80 -13.20 -2.97 -1.37
CA CYS A 80 -11.95 -3.64 -0.98
C CYS A 80 -10.80 -2.64 -0.76
N GLU A 81 -10.89 -1.84 0.30
CA GLU A 81 -9.95 -0.73 0.55
C GLU A 81 -8.49 -1.19 0.62
N GLY A 82 -8.18 -2.26 1.35
CA GLY A 82 -6.83 -2.78 1.46
C GLY A 82 -6.28 -3.25 0.12
N THR A 83 -7.10 -3.93 -0.69
CA THR A 83 -6.72 -4.36 -2.04
C THR A 83 -6.43 -3.17 -2.94
N ILE A 84 -7.25 -2.12 -2.87
CA ILE A 84 -7.07 -0.90 -3.64
C ILE A 84 -5.72 -0.25 -3.30
N ARG A 85 -5.40 -0.07 -2.01
CA ARG A 85 -4.13 0.54 -1.60
C ARG A 85 -2.93 -0.29 -2.01
N THR A 86 -3.04 -1.62 -1.92
CA THR A 86 -1.97 -2.51 -2.34
C THR A 86 -1.75 -2.44 -3.85
N LEU A 87 -2.84 -2.38 -4.64
CA LEU A 87 -2.78 -2.22 -6.09
C LEU A 87 -2.15 -0.90 -6.51
N GLU A 88 -2.56 0.19 -5.85
CA GLU A 88 -2.04 1.54 -6.08
C GLU A 88 -0.53 1.59 -5.87
N VAL A 89 -0.03 0.96 -4.81
CA VAL A 89 1.39 0.88 -4.47
C VAL A 89 2.15 -0.04 -5.43
N GLU A 90 1.71 -1.29 -5.63
CA GLU A 90 2.45 -2.28 -6.43
C GLU A 90 2.62 -1.85 -7.89
N LYS A 91 1.61 -1.18 -8.47
CA LYS A 91 1.68 -0.66 -9.83
C LYS A 91 2.04 0.83 -9.88
N SER A 92 2.24 1.46 -8.72
CA SER A 92 2.50 2.89 -8.59
C SER A 92 1.50 3.71 -9.44
N LEU A 93 0.22 3.35 -9.34
CA LEU A 93 -0.84 3.77 -10.25
C LEU A 93 -1.42 5.14 -9.89
N TYR A 94 -1.85 5.29 -8.64
CA TYR A 94 -2.53 6.47 -8.13
C TYR A 94 -2.14 6.71 -6.68
N PHE A 95 -1.70 7.93 -6.38
CA PHE A 95 -1.38 8.37 -5.02
C PHE A 95 -2.60 9.06 -4.42
N ASP A 96 -3.23 8.38 -3.46
CA ASP A 96 -4.37 8.93 -2.72
C ASP A 96 -3.90 9.80 -1.57
N LEU A 97 -3.87 11.11 -1.83
CA LEU A 97 -3.46 12.10 -0.84
C LEU A 97 -4.36 12.06 0.40
N ALA A 98 -5.68 11.86 0.24
CA ALA A 98 -6.61 11.84 1.37
C ALA A 98 -6.35 10.64 2.29
N TYR A 99 -6.09 9.46 1.72
CA TYR A 99 -5.70 8.28 2.48
C TYR A 99 -4.36 8.50 3.23
N PHE A 100 -3.37 9.06 2.54
CA PHE A 100 -2.08 9.36 3.14
C PHE A 100 -2.20 10.32 4.33
N GLU A 101 -2.96 11.41 4.17
CA GLU A 101 -3.25 12.36 5.24
C GLU A 101 -3.97 11.69 6.42
N GLN A 102 -4.94 10.82 6.15
CA GLN A 102 -5.64 10.06 7.18
C GLN A 102 -4.70 9.17 8.00
N MET A 103 -3.70 8.54 7.37
CA MET A 103 -2.71 7.73 8.10
C MET A 103 -1.87 8.59 9.06
N LEU A 104 -1.51 9.81 8.63
CA LEU A 104 -0.78 10.75 9.47
C LEU A 104 -1.64 11.27 10.63
N LEU A 105 -2.90 11.60 10.39
CA LEU A 105 -3.86 12.00 11.43
C LEU A 105 -4.14 10.87 12.44
N ALA A 106 -4.16 9.62 11.99
CA ALA A 106 -4.31 8.45 12.86
C ALA A 106 -3.05 8.17 13.71
N GLY A 107 -1.90 8.75 13.36
CA GLY A 107 -0.61 8.44 13.97
C GLY A 107 0.01 7.14 13.46
N SER A 108 -0.52 6.59 12.37
CA SER A 108 -0.01 5.39 11.68
C SER A 108 1.16 5.77 10.77
N PHE A 109 2.20 6.38 11.34
CA PHE A 109 3.33 6.96 10.61
C PHE A 109 4.07 5.92 9.76
N ASP A 110 4.28 4.72 10.28
CA ASP A 110 4.96 3.64 9.55
C ASP A 110 4.18 3.23 8.29
N THR A 111 2.85 3.11 8.40
CA THR A 111 1.96 2.83 7.26
C THR A 111 1.99 3.98 6.25
N GLY A 112 2.01 5.24 6.72
CA GLY A 112 2.14 6.41 5.86
C GLY A 112 3.45 6.42 5.08
N VAL A 113 4.59 6.19 5.75
CA VAL A 113 5.91 6.11 5.10
C VAL A 113 5.96 4.94 4.12
N GLN A 114 5.46 3.76 4.51
CA GLN A 114 5.42 2.60 3.62
C GLN A 114 4.57 2.87 2.37
N TYR A 115 3.42 3.54 2.51
CA TYR A 115 2.59 3.95 1.39
C TYR A 115 3.34 4.89 0.45
N LEU A 116 3.98 5.94 0.98
CA LEU A 116 4.81 6.88 0.21
C LEU A 116 5.95 6.17 -0.53
N CYS A 117 6.64 5.25 0.14
CA CYS A 117 7.73 4.45 -0.43
C CYS A 117 7.30 3.57 -1.60
N GLY A 118 6.01 3.27 -1.72
CA GLY A 118 5.42 2.59 -2.89
C GLY A 118 5.50 3.39 -4.19
N PHE A 119 5.70 4.71 -4.10
CA PHE A 119 5.71 5.60 -5.26
C PHE A 119 7.06 6.25 -5.52
N THR A 120 7.86 6.43 -4.47
CA THR A 120 9.16 7.08 -4.55
C THR A 120 10.12 6.48 -3.53
N GLY A 121 11.39 6.32 -3.88
CA GLY A 121 12.38 5.91 -2.90
C GLY A 121 12.72 7.04 -1.94
N ILE A 122 13.18 6.69 -0.73
CA ILE A 122 13.45 7.70 0.31
C ILE A 122 14.52 8.69 -0.13
N HIS A 123 15.61 8.20 -0.73
CA HIS A 123 16.74 9.03 -1.20
C HIS A 123 16.72 9.31 -2.71
N THR A 124 15.61 9.06 -3.41
CA THR A 124 15.55 9.29 -4.86
C THR A 124 15.43 10.77 -5.20
N HIS A 125 14.86 11.58 -4.30
CA HIS A 125 14.66 13.01 -4.48
C HIS A 125 14.66 13.69 -3.10
N ASP A 126 15.09 14.95 -3.04
CA ASP A 126 15.14 15.72 -1.80
C ASP A 126 13.76 15.87 -1.18
N ASN A 127 12.72 16.13 -1.99
CA ASN A 127 11.33 16.10 -1.53
C ASN A 127 10.92 14.76 -0.88
N SER A 128 11.36 13.60 -1.40
CA SER A 128 11.10 12.30 -0.76
C SER A 128 11.75 12.23 0.61
N THR A 129 13.03 12.61 0.68
CA THR A 129 13.82 12.58 1.93
C THR A 129 13.20 13.53 2.95
N TRP A 130 12.79 14.71 2.51
CA TRP A 130 12.14 15.73 3.33
C TRP A 130 10.80 15.24 3.89
N LEU A 131 9.92 14.67 3.05
CA LEU A 131 8.61 14.14 3.49
C LEU A 131 8.78 13.07 4.58
N VAL A 132 9.66 12.10 4.34
CA VAL A 132 9.92 11.02 5.32
C VAL A 132 10.54 11.60 6.60
N THR A 133 11.47 12.55 6.47
CA THR A 133 12.10 13.18 7.64
C THR A 133 11.08 13.93 8.50
N GLU A 134 10.16 14.68 7.89
CA GLU A 134 9.13 15.41 8.64
C GLU A 134 8.11 14.48 9.32
N ILE A 135 7.77 13.35 8.69
CA ILE A 135 6.93 12.31 9.31
C ILE A 135 7.64 11.68 10.52
N LEU A 136 8.90 11.25 10.35
CA LEU A 136 9.67 10.64 11.42
C LEU A 136 9.95 11.60 12.57
N LYS A 137 10.16 12.88 12.25
CA LYS A 137 10.27 13.94 13.24
C LYS A 137 8.98 14.08 14.07
N HIS A 138 7.80 14.05 13.46
CA HIS A 138 6.55 14.06 14.23
C HIS A 138 6.37 12.81 15.09
N LYS A 139 6.69 11.62 14.54
CA LYS A 139 6.71 10.36 15.30
C LYS A 139 7.62 10.47 16.54
N LEU A 140 8.79 11.10 16.40
CA LEU A 140 9.70 11.40 17.50
C LEU A 140 9.08 12.38 18.52
N LEU A 141 8.49 13.50 18.06
CA LEU A 141 7.90 14.48 18.96
C LEU A 141 6.73 13.90 19.77
N GLU A 142 5.91 13.03 19.18
CA GLU A 142 4.86 12.31 19.92
C GLU A 142 5.44 11.33 20.96
N ALA A 143 6.57 10.66 20.64
CA ALA A 143 7.25 9.79 21.61
C ALA A 143 7.80 10.60 22.79
N LEU A 144 8.38 11.77 22.52
CA LEU A 144 8.87 12.69 23.55
C LEU A 144 7.73 13.26 24.40
N ASP A 145 6.59 13.61 23.79
CA ASP A 145 5.41 14.10 24.49
C ASP A 145 4.86 13.06 25.48
N ARG A 146 4.96 11.76 25.13
CA ARG A 146 4.61 10.63 26.01
C ARG A 146 5.70 10.25 27.01
N ALA A 147 6.82 10.99 27.04
CA ALA A 147 8.01 10.69 27.82
C ALA A 147 8.62 9.29 27.57
N ASP A 148 8.38 8.71 26.39
CA ASP A 148 8.95 7.42 26.00
C ASP A 148 10.34 7.61 25.36
N LEU A 149 11.35 7.84 26.21
CA LEU A 149 12.72 8.08 25.77
C LEU A 149 13.35 6.88 25.07
N VAL A 150 12.91 5.65 25.40
CA VAL A 150 13.44 4.43 24.78
C VAL A 150 12.99 4.37 23.32
N PHE A 151 11.69 4.59 23.09
CA PHE A 151 11.13 4.63 21.73
C PHE A 151 11.66 5.83 20.94
N ALA A 152 11.73 7.02 21.55
CA ALA A 152 12.30 8.21 20.94
C ALA A 152 13.76 8.01 20.49
N SER A 153 14.58 7.38 21.34
CA SER A 153 15.97 7.03 21.00
C SER A 153 16.04 6.06 19.83
N ALA A 154 15.16 5.05 19.81
CA ALA A 154 15.11 4.09 18.71
C ALA A 154 14.78 4.75 17.37
N ILE A 155 13.82 5.68 17.33
CA ILE A 155 13.47 6.44 16.11
C ILE A 155 14.69 7.24 15.63
N VAL A 156 15.35 7.96 16.55
CA VAL A 156 16.51 8.79 16.21
C VAL A 156 17.65 7.93 15.67
N GLU A 157 18.04 6.87 16.36
CA GLU A 157 19.22 6.07 16.01
C GLU A 157 19.00 5.14 14.81
N LYS A 158 17.81 4.57 14.66
CA LYS A 158 17.54 3.55 13.63
C LYS A 158 16.86 4.09 12.38
N GLU A 159 15.98 5.07 12.53
CA GLU A 159 15.16 5.57 11.41
C GLU A 159 15.75 6.89 10.88
N LEU A 160 15.81 7.93 11.70
CA LEU A 160 16.27 9.27 11.28
C LEU A 160 17.74 9.32 10.86
N ASN A 161 18.62 8.57 11.53
CA ASN A 161 20.04 8.53 11.15
C ASN A 161 20.26 8.01 9.72
N TRP A 162 19.46 7.02 9.31
CA TRP A 162 19.55 6.46 7.96
C TRP A 162 18.92 7.40 6.92
N VAL A 163 17.77 8.00 7.23
CA VAL A 163 17.06 8.90 6.31
C VAL A 163 17.79 10.23 6.12
N HIS A 164 18.24 10.88 7.20
CA HIS A 164 18.83 12.21 7.12
C HIS A 164 19.88 12.45 8.23
N PRO A 165 21.13 12.00 8.04
CA PRO A 165 22.19 12.07 9.06
C PRO A 165 22.45 13.48 9.62
N VAL A 166 22.27 14.54 8.83
CA VAL A 166 22.50 15.93 9.28
C VAL A 166 21.45 16.39 10.29
N ILE A 167 20.17 16.08 10.05
CA ILE A 167 19.04 16.43 10.94
C ILE A 167 19.08 15.56 12.19
N PHE A 168 19.51 14.30 12.08
CA PHE A 168 19.72 13.40 13.21
C PHE A 168 20.55 14.04 14.33
N HIS A 169 21.69 14.67 14.02
CA HIS A 169 22.55 15.30 15.03
C HIS A 169 21.83 16.42 15.77
N SER A 170 21.01 17.19 15.06
CA SER A 170 20.21 18.28 15.63
C SER A 170 19.11 17.73 16.55
N LEU A 171 18.38 16.70 16.10
CA LEU A 171 17.27 16.11 16.86
C LEU A 171 17.73 15.28 18.06
N LYS A 172 18.92 14.68 18.02
CA LYS A 172 19.50 13.96 19.17
C LYS A 172 19.61 14.86 20.41
N SER A 173 19.79 16.16 20.23
CA SER A 173 19.86 17.13 21.34
C SER A 173 18.56 17.25 22.15
N LEU A 174 17.42 16.81 21.57
CA LEU A 174 16.10 16.81 22.19
C LEU A 174 15.86 15.61 23.13
N LEU A 175 16.70 14.56 23.06
CA LEU A 175 16.59 13.35 23.88
C LEU A 175 17.09 13.59 25.31
N ARG A 176 16.41 14.49 26.04
CA ARG A 176 16.74 14.84 27.42
C ARG A 176 15.58 14.47 28.34
N PRO A 177 15.83 13.81 29.49
CA PRO A 177 14.79 13.54 30.47
C PRO A 177 14.11 14.85 30.91
N ASN A 178 12.77 14.83 30.95
CA ASN A 178 11.93 15.95 31.39
C ASN A 178 12.13 17.26 30.60
N PHE A 179 12.62 17.18 29.36
CA PHE A 179 12.73 18.33 28.47
C PHE A 179 11.48 18.46 27.60
N ASP A 180 10.78 19.58 27.74
CA ASP A 180 9.69 19.92 26.83
C ASP A 180 10.28 20.49 25.54
N PHE A 181 10.15 19.75 24.45
CA PHE A 181 10.67 20.15 23.14
C PHE A 181 10.07 21.48 22.66
N ARG A 182 8.90 21.90 23.19
CA ARG A 182 8.26 23.18 22.87
C ARG A 182 9.03 24.39 23.39
N GLN A 183 9.98 24.20 24.31
CA GLN A 183 10.93 25.23 24.72
C GLN A 183 11.96 25.54 23.62
N HIS A 184 12.10 24.66 22.62
CA HIS A 184 12.92 24.93 21.46
C HIS A 184 12.23 25.95 20.54
N HIS A 185 12.93 27.03 20.18
CA HIS A 185 12.37 28.12 19.38
C HIS A 185 11.68 27.63 18.08
N GLU A 186 12.29 26.67 17.36
CA GLU A 186 11.71 26.10 16.14
C GLU A 186 10.50 25.18 16.37
N LEU A 187 10.29 24.66 17.57
CA LEU A 187 9.21 23.71 17.89
C LEU A 187 8.14 24.34 18.80
N SER A 188 8.29 25.61 19.13
CA SER A 188 7.35 26.37 19.98
C SER A 188 5.94 26.51 19.38
N HIS A 189 5.80 26.31 18.07
CA HIS A 189 4.53 26.40 17.35
C HIS A 189 3.68 25.14 17.46
N TYR A 190 4.19 24.06 18.04
CA TYR A 190 3.44 22.82 18.23
C TYR A 190 2.36 22.96 19.32
N GLY A 191 1.16 22.47 19.02
CA GLY A 191 0.05 22.42 19.97
C GLY A 191 0.35 21.55 21.20
N TYR A 192 -0.45 21.76 22.26
CA TYR A 192 -0.37 20.96 23.49
C TYR A 192 -1.08 19.61 23.38
N ASP A 193 -1.92 19.42 22.37
CA ASP A 193 -2.61 18.16 22.11
C ASP A 193 -2.09 17.47 20.84
N VAL A 194 -2.13 16.14 20.85
CA VAL A 194 -1.62 15.28 19.77
C VAL A 194 -2.37 15.50 18.46
N GLU A 195 -3.68 15.79 18.52
CA GLU A 195 -4.50 16.00 17.32
C GLU A 195 -4.03 17.25 16.56
N SER A 196 -3.83 18.38 17.25
CA SER A 196 -3.27 19.61 16.70
C SER A 196 -1.87 19.40 16.13
N MET A 197 -1.01 18.61 16.79
CA MET A 197 0.32 18.29 16.26
C MET A 197 0.23 17.54 14.92
N ARG A 198 -0.67 16.57 14.80
CA ARG A 198 -0.88 15.81 13.55
C ARG A 198 -1.55 16.64 12.47
N THR A 199 -2.51 17.48 12.81
CA THR A 199 -3.11 18.43 11.86
C THR A 199 -2.05 19.38 11.31
N SER A 200 -1.15 19.87 12.17
CA SER A 200 -0.04 20.73 11.75
C SER A 200 0.92 20.04 10.77
N LEU A 201 1.20 18.74 10.94
CA LEU A 201 1.97 17.94 9.98
C LEU A 201 1.28 17.90 8.62
N VAL A 202 -0.01 17.56 8.62
CA VAL A 202 -0.79 17.40 7.39
C VAL A 202 -0.90 18.73 6.63
N THR A 203 -1.19 19.83 7.33
CA THR A 203 -1.23 21.16 6.71
C THR A 203 0.13 21.55 6.14
N MET A 204 1.22 21.30 6.89
CA MET A 204 2.57 21.57 6.40
C MET A 204 2.88 20.77 5.13
N ILE A 205 2.58 19.48 5.12
CA ILE A 205 2.82 18.61 3.95
C ILE A 205 1.99 19.03 2.74
N ARG A 206 0.75 19.47 2.95
CA ARG A 206 -0.15 19.93 1.89
C ARG A 206 0.26 21.27 1.31
N ASP A 207 0.64 22.21 2.17
CA ASP A 207 1.03 23.57 1.78
C ASP A 207 2.44 23.61 1.19
N GLU A 208 3.30 22.67 1.60
CA GLU A 208 4.62 22.51 1.02
C GLU A 208 4.50 21.92 -0.39
N LYS A 209 5.16 22.56 -1.35
CA LYS A 209 5.24 22.09 -2.74
C LYS A 209 5.96 20.75 -2.88
N ALA A 210 6.48 20.18 -1.79
CA ALA A 210 7.16 18.90 -1.75
C ALA A 210 6.31 17.75 -2.30
N ILE A 211 4.99 17.76 -2.09
CA ILE A 211 4.05 16.77 -2.66
C ILE A 211 3.60 17.16 -4.06
N THR A 212 3.14 18.41 -4.25
CA THR A 212 2.54 18.85 -5.52
C THR A 212 3.54 18.89 -6.67
N ASP A 213 4.78 19.28 -6.38
CA ASP A 213 5.83 19.41 -7.39
C ASP A 213 6.70 18.15 -7.46
N HIS A 214 6.37 17.13 -6.64
CA HIS A 214 7.13 15.87 -6.61
C HIS A 214 7.10 15.19 -7.99
N PRO A 215 8.26 14.93 -8.62
CA PRO A 215 8.32 14.40 -9.99
C PRO A 215 7.60 13.06 -10.15
N HIS A 216 7.64 12.20 -9.12
CA HIS A 216 6.99 10.90 -9.11
C HIS A 216 5.53 10.88 -8.62
N LEU A 217 5.04 11.95 -7.97
CA LEU A 217 3.67 11.97 -7.41
C LEU A 217 2.72 12.90 -8.18
N ARG A 218 3.22 14.01 -8.74
CA ARG A 218 2.40 15.07 -9.38
C ARG A 218 1.42 14.56 -10.43
N ASN A 219 1.81 13.55 -11.21
CA ASN A 219 0.98 12.99 -12.28
C ASN A 219 0.11 11.80 -11.83
N LYS A 220 0.14 11.45 -10.54
CA LYS A 220 -0.53 10.27 -9.96
C LYS A 220 -1.65 10.64 -8.99
N MET A 221 -1.93 11.92 -8.79
CA MET A 221 -2.98 12.41 -7.87
C MET A 221 -4.33 12.65 -8.55
N VAL A 222 -4.39 12.51 -9.88
CA VAL A 222 -5.61 12.67 -10.65
C VAL A 222 -5.87 11.38 -11.41
N LEU A 223 -6.99 10.73 -11.10
CA LEU A 223 -7.42 9.56 -11.85
C LEU A 223 -7.89 9.97 -13.26
N PRO A 224 -7.62 9.15 -14.28
CA PRO A 224 -8.27 9.29 -15.58
C PRO A 224 -9.79 9.27 -15.42
N ARG A 225 -10.49 10.05 -16.24
CA ARG A 225 -11.97 10.04 -16.26
C ARG A 225 -12.46 8.75 -16.91
N VAL A 226 -12.85 7.79 -16.08
CA VAL A 226 -13.48 6.53 -16.51
C VAL A 226 -14.99 6.60 -16.26
N ARG A 227 -15.82 5.99 -17.13
CA ARG A 227 -17.27 5.94 -16.90
C ARG A 227 -17.56 5.04 -15.68
N THR A 228 -18.57 5.37 -14.88
CA THR A 228 -18.99 4.53 -13.74
C THR A 228 -19.32 3.11 -14.19
N LYS A 229 -18.92 2.11 -13.41
CA LYS A 229 -19.17 0.67 -13.67
C LYS A 229 -18.70 0.16 -15.03
N GLN A 230 -17.67 0.79 -15.62
CA GLN A 230 -17.22 0.47 -16.97
C GLN A 230 -16.70 -0.96 -17.10
N LEU A 231 -15.98 -1.48 -16.09
CA LEU A 231 -15.49 -2.86 -16.13
C LEU A 231 -16.64 -3.89 -16.17
N ARG A 232 -17.67 -3.68 -15.35
CA ARG A 232 -18.86 -4.54 -15.33
C ARG A 232 -19.63 -4.45 -16.66
N ALA A 233 -19.73 -3.27 -17.25
CA ALA A 233 -20.36 -3.11 -18.57
C ALA A 233 -19.60 -3.85 -19.67
N ILE A 234 -18.26 -3.75 -19.69
CA ILE A 234 -17.41 -4.49 -20.63
C ILE A 234 -17.59 -6.01 -20.47
N HIS A 235 -17.60 -6.49 -19.23
CA HIS A 235 -17.84 -7.91 -18.93
C HIS A 235 -19.25 -8.36 -19.36
N ALA A 236 -20.28 -7.58 -19.04
CA ALA A 236 -21.66 -7.89 -19.43
C ALA A 236 -21.84 -7.94 -20.96
N ASP A 237 -21.24 -7.01 -21.70
CA ASP A 237 -21.21 -7.02 -23.16
C ASP A 237 -20.53 -8.27 -23.73
N PHE A 238 -19.47 -8.75 -23.06
CA PHE A 238 -18.80 -9.99 -23.44
C PHE A 238 -19.70 -11.22 -23.19
N VAL A 239 -20.23 -11.37 -21.97
CA VAL A 239 -21.11 -12.48 -21.59
C VAL A 239 -22.35 -12.56 -22.50
N ALA A 240 -22.94 -11.40 -22.82
CA ALA A 240 -24.08 -11.32 -23.73
C ALA A 240 -23.76 -11.84 -25.15
N ARG A 241 -22.50 -11.69 -25.60
CA ARG A 241 -22.03 -12.19 -26.91
C ARG A 241 -21.56 -13.64 -26.86
N SER A 242 -21.08 -14.12 -25.71
CA SER A 242 -20.63 -15.51 -25.55
C SER A 242 -21.76 -16.51 -25.29
N HIS A 243 -23.01 -16.04 -25.13
CA HIS A 243 -24.19 -16.86 -24.78
C HIS A 243 -24.02 -17.63 -23.44
N GLU A 244 -23.19 -17.13 -22.53
CA GLU A 244 -22.95 -17.75 -21.22
C GLU A 244 -24.01 -17.33 -20.17
N LEU A 245 -24.36 -18.23 -19.25
CA LEU A 245 -25.38 -17.99 -18.21
C LEU A 245 -24.93 -16.90 -17.22
N GLN A 246 -25.75 -15.87 -17.03
CA GLN A 246 -25.50 -14.72 -16.12
C GLN A 246 -25.33 -15.07 -14.62
N GLN A 247 -25.53 -16.32 -14.21
CA GLN A 247 -25.53 -16.73 -12.81
C GLN A 247 -24.11 -16.90 -12.25
N ALA A 248 -23.45 -15.76 -11.99
CA ALA A 248 -22.35 -15.52 -11.05
C ALA A 248 -21.42 -14.36 -11.51
N ALA A 249 -21.90 -13.44 -12.35
CA ALA A 249 -21.07 -12.42 -13.04
C ALA A 249 -20.10 -11.63 -12.14
N ASN A 250 -20.42 -11.38 -10.86
CA ASN A 250 -19.51 -10.70 -9.94
C ASN A 250 -18.36 -11.59 -9.45
N LYS A 251 -18.64 -12.86 -9.12
CA LYS A 251 -17.60 -13.79 -8.68
C LYS A 251 -16.67 -14.14 -9.84
N GLU A 252 -17.25 -14.37 -11.02
CA GLU A 252 -16.49 -14.59 -12.25
C GLU A 252 -15.55 -13.42 -12.56
N LEU A 253 -16.05 -12.19 -12.48
CA LEU A 253 -15.22 -10.99 -12.68
C LEU A 253 -14.11 -10.88 -11.63
N LEU A 254 -14.37 -11.22 -10.36
CA LEU A 254 -13.33 -11.24 -9.32
C LEU A 254 -12.23 -12.29 -9.62
N TYR A 255 -12.59 -13.45 -10.17
CA TYR A 255 -11.60 -14.43 -10.59
C TYR A 255 -10.81 -13.98 -11.83
N LEU A 256 -11.46 -13.34 -12.80
CA LEU A 256 -10.80 -12.74 -13.98
C LEU A 256 -9.79 -11.66 -13.56
N ILE A 257 -10.17 -10.79 -12.62
CA ILE A 257 -9.30 -9.78 -12.02
C ILE A 257 -8.13 -10.46 -11.34
N ARG A 258 -8.37 -11.48 -10.51
CA ARG A 258 -7.31 -12.23 -9.83
C ARG A 258 -6.31 -12.83 -10.82
N GLN A 259 -6.80 -13.47 -11.88
CA GLN A 259 -5.95 -14.07 -12.90
C GLN A 259 -5.07 -13.01 -13.57
N PHE A 260 -5.69 -11.90 -14.00
CA PHE A 260 -4.96 -10.78 -14.59
C PHE A 260 -3.89 -10.22 -13.63
N LEU A 261 -4.23 -9.99 -12.37
CA LEU A 261 -3.29 -9.49 -11.36
C LEU A 261 -2.12 -10.46 -11.14
N LYS A 262 -2.36 -11.77 -11.19
CA LYS A 262 -1.32 -12.79 -11.07
C LYS A 262 -0.39 -12.80 -12.28
N ASP A 263 -0.95 -12.73 -13.49
CA ASP A 263 -0.17 -12.63 -14.73
C ASP A 263 0.70 -11.37 -14.74
N GLU A 264 0.23 -10.32 -14.07
CA GLU A 264 0.88 -9.03 -13.91
C GLU A 264 1.86 -8.93 -12.73
N ASN A 265 2.13 -10.05 -12.04
CA ASN A 265 2.97 -10.12 -10.85
C ASN A 265 2.51 -9.24 -9.66
N CYS A 266 1.23 -8.88 -9.57
CA CYS A 266 0.64 -8.12 -8.44
C CYS A 266 0.29 -9.06 -7.27
N ASN A 267 1.28 -9.78 -6.76
CA ASN A 267 1.05 -10.86 -5.80
C ASN A 267 0.47 -10.34 -4.48
N ASN A 268 0.88 -9.19 -3.96
CA ASN A 268 0.32 -8.67 -2.72
C ASN A 268 -1.11 -8.18 -2.93
N THR A 269 -1.43 -7.60 -4.09
CA THR A 269 -2.81 -7.23 -4.43
C THR A 269 -3.72 -8.45 -4.51
N VAL A 270 -3.28 -9.53 -5.18
CA VAL A 270 -4.02 -10.80 -5.23
C VAL A 270 -4.29 -11.33 -3.82
N ARG A 271 -3.27 -11.34 -2.97
CA ARG A 271 -3.39 -11.81 -1.58
C ARG A 271 -4.40 -10.97 -0.79
N MET A 272 -4.32 -9.64 -0.91
CA MET A 272 -5.25 -8.76 -0.21
C MET A 272 -6.69 -8.94 -0.71
N LEU A 273 -6.87 -9.15 -2.01
CA LEU A 273 -8.18 -9.46 -2.60
C LEU A 273 -8.75 -10.78 -2.07
N GLU A 274 -7.90 -11.80 -1.92
CA GLU A 274 -8.28 -13.10 -1.35
C GLU A 274 -8.69 -12.97 0.12
N ILE A 275 -7.96 -12.18 0.91
CA ILE A 275 -8.25 -11.89 2.32
C ILE A 275 -9.61 -11.18 2.45
N GLU A 276 -9.82 -10.07 1.73
CA GLU A 276 -11.01 -9.23 1.89
C GLU A 276 -12.29 -9.87 1.32
N LYS A 277 -12.16 -10.67 0.27
CA LYS A 277 -13.31 -11.36 -0.34
C LYS A 277 -13.52 -12.77 0.18
N SER A 278 -12.53 -13.33 0.86
CA SER A 278 -12.52 -14.71 1.34
C SER A 278 -12.92 -15.72 0.23
N LEU A 279 -12.66 -15.39 -1.04
CA LEU A 279 -13.15 -16.17 -2.20
C LEU A 279 -12.32 -17.40 -2.47
N LEU A 280 -11.02 -17.34 -2.19
CA LEU A 280 -10.03 -18.40 -2.39
C LEU A 280 -9.04 -18.41 -1.24
N PHE A 281 -8.47 -19.58 -0.98
CA PHE A 281 -7.39 -19.76 -0.03
C PHE A 281 -6.19 -20.36 -0.75
N ASP A 282 -5.09 -19.62 -0.84
CA ASP A 282 -3.83 -20.12 -1.40
C ASP A 282 -3.05 -20.89 -0.33
N LEU A 283 -3.20 -22.21 -0.36
CA LEU A 283 -2.50 -23.13 0.55
C LEU A 283 -0.98 -23.07 0.38
N SER A 284 -0.48 -22.78 -0.83
CA SER A 284 0.95 -22.71 -1.09
C SER A 284 1.58 -21.49 -0.42
N TYR A 285 0.92 -20.34 -0.52
CA TYR A 285 1.38 -19.13 0.16
C TYR A 285 1.29 -19.24 1.68
N PHE A 286 0.19 -19.79 2.20
CA PHE A 286 0.06 -20.04 3.63
C PHE A 286 1.16 -20.96 4.16
N ARG A 287 1.49 -22.03 3.41
CA ARG A 287 2.63 -22.92 3.69
C ARG A 287 3.94 -22.15 3.72
N ASP A 288 4.19 -21.27 2.75
CA ASP A 288 5.42 -20.49 2.68
C ASP A 288 5.57 -19.54 3.89
N LEU A 289 4.50 -18.87 4.29
CA LEU A 289 4.46 -18.01 5.49
C LEU A 289 4.77 -18.80 6.76
N ALA A 290 4.06 -19.92 6.96
CA ALA A 290 4.24 -20.77 8.13
C ALA A 290 5.63 -21.41 8.15
N SER A 291 6.20 -21.75 6.99
CA SER A 291 7.56 -22.29 6.88
C SER A 291 8.63 -21.22 7.16
N ALA A 292 8.38 -19.98 6.77
CA ALA A 292 9.25 -18.84 7.08
C ALA A 292 9.19 -18.44 8.57
N GLY A 293 8.18 -18.89 9.32
CA GLY A 293 7.92 -18.48 10.70
C GLY A 293 7.21 -17.12 10.80
N GLU A 294 6.60 -16.66 9.71
CA GLU A 294 5.84 -15.41 9.64
C GLU A 294 4.41 -15.63 10.17
N TRP A 295 4.33 -16.10 11.42
CA TRP A 295 3.10 -16.63 12.02
C TRP A 295 1.98 -15.59 12.13
N MET A 296 2.29 -14.34 12.50
CA MET A 296 1.28 -13.28 12.54
C MET A 296 0.66 -13.02 11.16
N TYR A 297 1.48 -13.00 10.10
CA TYR A 297 0.98 -12.83 8.74
C TYR A 297 0.11 -14.03 8.32
N ALA A 298 0.51 -15.25 8.69
CA ALA A 298 -0.30 -16.44 8.46
C ALA A 298 -1.65 -16.38 9.20
N VAL A 299 -1.68 -15.91 10.45
CA VAL A 299 -2.91 -15.69 11.23
C VAL A 299 -3.79 -14.63 10.58
N HIS A 300 -3.24 -13.48 10.18
CA HIS A 300 -3.98 -12.44 9.49
C HIS A 300 -4.56 -12.90 8.15
N TYR A 301 -3.85 -13.76 7.42
CA TYR A 301 -4.33 -14.32 6.15
C TYR A 301 -5.56 -15.22 6.32
N ILE A 302 -5.61 -16.02 7.39
CA ILE A 302 -6.74 -16.93 7.64
C ILE A 302 -7.88 -16.30 8.45
N LEU A 303 -7.62 -15.23 9.22
CA LEU A 303 -8.59 -14.60 10.10
C LEU A 303 -9.96 -14.28 9.46
N PRO A 304 -10.05 -13.84 8.18
CA PRO A 304 -11.33 -13.56 7.52
C PRO A 304 -12.11 -14.82 7.10
N LEU A 305 -11.54 -16.02 7.27
CA LEU A 305 -12.17 -17.28 6.90
C LEU A 305 -13.08 -17.78 8.04
N PRO A 306 -14.24 -18.36 7.70
CA PRO A 306 -15.13 -18.91 8.72
C PRO A 306 -14.52 -20.18 9.35
N ASP A 307 -14.70 -20.33 10.67
CA ASP A 307 -14.38 -21.53 11.45
C ASP A 307 -12.90 -21.97 11.48
N VAL A 308 -11.97 -21.01 11.39
CA VAL A 308 -10.52 -21.29 11.43
C VAL A 308 -9.89 -21.13 12.82
N SER A 309 -10.68 -20.97 13.89
CA SER A 309 -10.18 -20.73 15.25
C SER A 309 -9.17 -21.79 15.69
N GLY A 310 -9.41 -23.08 15.38
CA GLY A 310 -8.47 -24.16 15.70
C GLY A 310 -7.11 -24.04 14.99
N ILE A 311 -7.10 -23.55 13.75
CA ILE A 311 -5.88 -23.34 12.95
C ILE A 311 -5.11 -22.13 13.48
N ILE A 312 -5.81 -21.01 13.73
CA ILE A 312 -5.23 -19.81 14.35
C ILE A 312 -4.57 -20.17 15.67
N MET A 313 -5.24 -20.99 16.48
CA MET A 313 -4.72 -21.39 17.77
C MET A 313 -3.38 -22.14 17.69
N LYS A 314 -3.26 -23.06 16.74
CA LYS A 314 -2.00 -23.80 16.51
C LYS A 314 -0.88 -22.88 16.04
N LEU A 315 -1.17 -21.91 15.17
CA LEU A 315 -0.19 -20.92 14.71
C LEU A 315 0.31 -20.03 15.86
N MET A 316 -0.61 -19.54 16.70
CA MET A 316 -0.26 -18.67 17.82
C MET A 316 0.51 -19.41 18.92
N GLU A 317 0.17 -20.68 19.18
CA GLU A 317 0.92 -21.54 20.10
C GLU A 317 2.36 -21.75 19.61
N GLN A 318 2.54 -22.01 18.31
CA GLN A 318 3.86 -22.16 17.71
C GLN A 318 4.68 -20.86 17.76
N ASP A 319 4.09 -19.71 17.42
CA ASP A 319 4.77 -18.40 17.51
C ASP A 319 5.21 -18.07 18.94
N TYR A 320 4.38 -18.43 19.92
CA TYR A 320 4.69 -18.25 21.34
C TYR A 320 5.89 -19.09 21.79
N LEU A 321 5.95 -20.37 21.41
CA LEU A 321 7.06 -21.26 21.75
C LEU A 321 8.38 -20.82 21.07
N GLU A 322 8.31 -20.27 19.85
CA GLU A 322 9.46 -19.69 19.16
C GLU A 322 9.95 -18.40 19.83
N ALA A 323 9.03 -17.55 20.29
CA ALA A 323 9.35 -16.34 21.05
C ALA A 323 10.04 -16.67 22.38
N LEU A 324 9.54 -17.66 23.12
CA LEU A 324 10.16 -18.13 24.37
C LEU A 324 11.55 -18.74 24.12
N SER A 325 11.71 -19.54 23.06
CA SER A 325 13.02 -20.10 22.69
C SER A 325 14.03 -19.04 22.30
N SER A 326 13.57 -17.94 21.70
CA SER A 326 14.42 -16.81 21.31
C SER A 326 14.70 -15.84 22.46
N GLY A 327 14.13 -16.07 23.64
CA GLY A 327 14.26 -15.19 24.82
C GLY A 327 13.47 -13.88 24.71
N ASP A 328 12.57 -13.75 23.74
CA ASP A 328 11.73 -12.57 23.56
C ASP A 328 10.44 -12.67 24.37
N ALA A 329 10.58 -12.44 25.69
CA ALA A 329 9.46 -12.46 26.62
C ALA A 329 8.40 -11.38 26.29
N SER A 330 8.80 -10.26 25.66
CA SER A 330 7.88 -9.18 25.27
C SER A 330 6.94 -9.62 24.15
N LYS A 331 7.48 -10.28 23.13
CA LYS A 331 6.70 -10.90 22.05
C LYS A 331 5.78 -11.99 22.62
N GLY A 332 6.28 -12.85 23.50
CA GLY A 332 5.48 -13.89 24.17
C GLY A 332 4.27 -13.33 24.95
N ILE A 333 4.46 -12.27 25.74
CA ILE A 333 3.37 -11.59 26.48
C ILE A 333 2.35 -10.98 25.52
N THR A 334 2.80 -10.40 24.41
CA THR A 334 1.91 -9.81 23.41
C THR A 334 1.04 -10.86 22.74
N ILE A 335 1.61 -12.01 22.37
CA ILE A 335 0.86 -13.14 21.80
C ILE A 335 -0.17 -13.67 22.81
N LEU A 336 0.21 -13.85 24.08
CA LEU A 336 -0.72 -14.31 25.12
C LEU A 336 -1.90 -13.36 25.34
N ARG A 337 -1.65 -12.05 25.31
CA ARG A 337 -2.69 -11.04 25.40
C ARG A 337 -3.67 -11.13 24.23
N CYS A 338 -3.17 -11.39 23.01
CA CYS A 338 -4.01 -11.63 21.84
C CYS A 338 -4.80 -12.96 21.92
N CYS A 339 -4.29 -13.95 22.65
CA CYS A 339 -4.94 -15.24 22.90
C CYS A 339 -5.98 -15.22 24.02
N LYS A 340 -5.99 -14.21 24.90
CA LYS A 340 -6.75 -14.22 26.16
C LYS A 340 -8.25 -14.56 25.99
N ASP A 341 -8.88 -14.09 24.92
CA ASP A 341 -10.31 -14.27 24.67
C ASP A 341 -10.62 -15.49 23.79
N LYS A 342 -9.60 -16.19 23.28
CA LYS A 342 -9.71 -17.27 22.28
C LYS A 342 -9.24 -18.64 22.80
N VAL A 343 -8.68 -18.71 24.01
CA VAL A 343 -8.05 -19.91 24.58
C VAL A 343 -8.74 -20.33 25.87
N ASP A 344 -8.85 -21.64 26.07
CA ASP A 344 -9.30 -22.21 27.34
C ASP A 344 -8.46 -21.63 28.50
N PRO A 345 -9.10 -21.13 29.58
CA PRO A 345 -8.40 -20.48 30.69
C PRO A 345 -7.30 -21.34 31.32
N GLU A 346 -7.47 -22.66 31.30
CA GLU A 346 -6.51 -23.63 31.82
C GLU A 346 -5.26 -23.75 30.92
N LYS A 347 -5.44 -23.75 29.60
CA LYS A 347 -4.34 -23.77 28.63
C LYS A 347 -3.59 -22.43 28.61
N LEU A 348 -4.30 -21.30 28.75
CA LEU A 348 -3.70 -19.97 28.91
C LEU A 348 -2.85 -19.89 30.19
N LYS A 349 -3.34 -20.46 31.29
CA LYS A 349 -2.61 -20.54 32.57
C LYS A 349 -1.32 -21.36 32.41
N ASN A 350 -1.40 -22.52 31.77
CA ASN A 350 -0.21 -23.37 31.52
C ASN A 350 0.82 -22.66 30.63
N LEU A 351 0.39 -21.99 29.55
CA LEU A 351 1.30 -21.20 28.72
C LEU A 351 1.92 -20.04 29.50
N SER A 352 1.16 -19.34 30.34
CA SER A 352 1.69 -18.23 31.15
C SER A 352 2.74 -18.67 32.17
N VAL A 353 2.67 -19.90 32.67
CA VAL A 353 3.66 -20.48 33.58
C VAL A 353 5.01 -20.66 32.87
N LEU A 354 5.03 -20.90 31.56
CA LEU A 354 6.27 -21.06 30.78
C LEU A 354 7.11 -19.78 30.71
N LEU A 355 6.52 -18.59 30.89
CA LEU A 355 7.29 -17.33 30.97
C LEU A 355 8.18 -17.25 32.22
N ALA A 356 7.87 -18.03 33.27
CA ALA A 356 8.64 -18.03 34.51
C ALA A 356 9.87 -18.95 34.43
N TYR A 357 9.94 -19.84 33.45
CA TYR A 357 11.08 -20.74 33.25
C TYR A 357 12.20 -20.05 32.47
N SER A 358 13.45 -20.25 32.91
CA SER A 358 14.63 -19.88 32.12
C SER A 358 14.75 -20.71 30.83
N ASN A 359 14.21 -21.93 30.85
CA ASN A 359 14.05 -22.79 29.69
C ASN A 359 12.71 -23.53 29.79
N PHE A 360 11.74 -23.18 28.97
CA PHE A 360 10.40 -23.79 28.99
C PHE A 360 10.41 -25.31 28.69
N ARG A 361 11.50 -25.84 28.12
CA ARG A 361 11.69 -27.29 27.90
C ARG A 361 11.93 -28.10 29.18
N GLU A 362 12.16 -27.43 30.30
CA GLU A 362 12.18 -28.06 31.63
C GLU A 362 10.77 -28.49 32.08
N HIS A 363 9.72 -28.06 31.36
CA HIS A 363 8.36 -28.50 31.58
C HIS A 363 8.11 -29.88 30.93
N PRO A 364 7.51 -30.87 31.64
CA PRO A 364 7.32 -32.23 31.13
C PRO A 364 6.58 -32.31 29.78
N ASP A 365 5.61 -31.41 29.59
CA ASP A 365 4.80 -31.36 28.36
C ASP A 365 5.56 -30.79 27.15
N TYR A 366 6.76 -30.21 27.33
CA TYR A 366 7.51 -29.54 26.27
C TYR A 366 8.97 -30.03 26.16
N GLU A 367 9.36 -31.04 26.95
CA GLU A 367 10.70 -31.65 26.95
C GLU A 367 11.08 -32.27 25.60
N HIS A 368 10.09 -32.78 24.87
CA HIS A 368 10.26 -33.45 23.57
C HIS A 368 10.42 -32.47 22.39
N ILE A 369 10.40 -31.16 22.63
CA ILE A 369 10.51 -30.14 21.59
C ILE A 369 11.99 -29.86 21.27
N ASP A 370 12.42 -30.32 20.11
CA ASP A 370 13.77 -30.09 19.60
C ASP A 370 14.10 -28.59 19.44
N ASN A 371 15.39 -28.25 19.46
CA ASN A 371 15.87 -26.88 19.21
C ASN A 371 15.77 -26.46 17.73
N ASP A 372 15.41 -27.37 16.83
CA ASP A 372 15.33 -27.09 15.40
C ASP A 372 13.96 -26.52 15.01
N PHE A 373 13.90 -25.19 14.93
CA PHE A 373 12.74 -24.46 14.44
C PHE A 373 12.27 -24.90 13.06
N TYR A 374 13.19 -25.32 12.18
CA TYR A 374 12.84 -25.73 10.83
C TYR A 374 12.03 -27.03 10.82
N SER A 375 12.47 -28.03 11.60
CA SER A 375 11.75 -29.29 11.76
C SER A 375 10.40 -29.12 12.45
N MET A 376 10.33 -28.25 13.47
CA MET A 376 9.07 -27.91 14.15
C MET A 376 8.07 -27.24 13.20
N ARG A 377 8.52 -26.20 12.47
CA ARG A 377 7.72 -25.49 11.46
C ARG A 377 7.17 -26.46 10.43
N LYS A 378 8.00 -27.37 9.91
CA LYS A 378 7.60 -28.36 8.91
C LYS A 378 6.54 -29.33 9.44
N ALA A 379 6.65 -29.78 10.69
CA ALA A 379 5.66 -30.66 11.32
C ALA A 379 4.31 -29.95 11.51
N VAL A 380 4.33 -28.71 12.01
CA VAL A 380 3.12 -27.88 12.18
C VAL A 380 2.47 -27.59 10.83
N VAL A 381 3.25 -27.22 9.81
CA VAL A 381 2.76 -26.99 8.44
C VAL A 381 2.07 -28.23 7.87
N ALA A 382 2.67 -29.42 8.01
CA ALA A 382 2.07 -30.66 7.53
C ALA A 382 0.73 -30.96 8.22
N GLN A 383 0.62 -30.71 9.53
CA GLN A 383 -0.63 -30.88 10.27
C GLN A 383 -1.69 -29.85 9.83
N LEU A 384 -1.29 -28.59 9.62
CA LEU A 384 -2.20 -27.55 9.16
C LEU A 384 -2.70 -27.83 7.74
N GLU A 385 -1.87 -28.38 6.86
CA GLU A 385 -2.28 -28.81 5.52
C GLU A 385 -3.33 -29.91 5.56
N GLU A 386 -3.15 -30.88 6.46
CA GLU A 386 -4.11 -31.95 6.68
C GLU A 386 -5.44 -31.39 7.22
N ASP A 387 -5.37 -30.47 8.20
CA ASP A 387 -6.55 -29.83 8.79
C ASP A 387 -7.30 -28.99 7.75
N VAL A 388 -6.60 -28.18 6.95
CA VAL A 388 -7.18 -27.39 5.86
C VAL A 388 -7.81 -28.30 4.79
N SER A 389 -7.17 -29.41 4.44
CA SER A 389 -7.67 -30.36 3.44
C SER A 389 -8.94 -31.10 3.89
N LYS A 390 -9.09 -31.32 5.20
CA LYS A 390 -10.28 -31.92 5.83
C LYS A 390 -11.39 -30.89 6.08
N HIS A 391 -11.06 -29.60 6.11
CA HIS A 391 -12.02 -28.55 6.45
C HIS A 391 -13.05 -28.33 5.32
N PRO A 392 -14.35 -28.54 5.58
CA PRO A 392 -15.39 -28.55 4.54
C PRO A 392 -15.49 -27.21 3.78
N LEU A 393 -15.36 -26.07 4.47
CA LEU A 393 -15.46 -24.74 3.85
C LEU A 393 -14.19 -24.26 3.15
N LEU A 394 -13.01 -24.77 3.56
CA LEU A 394 -11.75 -24.37 2.94
C LEU A 394 -11.50 -25.19 1.68
N LYS A 395 -11.89 -26.47 1.69
CA LYS A 395 -11.77 -27.36 0.54
C LYS A 395 -12.49 -26.87 -0.71
N GLU A 396 -13.64 -26.23 -0.56
CA GLU A 396 -14.36 -25.63 -1.69
C GLU A 396 -13.64 -24.38 -2.23
N ARG A 397 -12.97 -23.62 -1.36
CA ARG A 397 -12.20 -22.41 -1.69
C ARG A 397 -10.79 -22.70 -2.24
N LEU A 398 -10.35 -23.96 -2.18
CA LEU A 398 -9.12 -24.43 -2.85
C LEU A 398 -9.34 -24.64 -4.36
N LYS A 399 -10.59 -24.79 -4.81
CA LYS A 399 -10.90 -25.07 -6.22
C LYS A 399 -11.20 -23.78 -6.97
N LEU A 400 -10.25 -23.36 -7.80
CA LEU A 400 -10.49 -22.34 -8.82
C LEU A 400 -11.52 -22.84 -9.84
N PRO A 401 -12.61 -22.09 -10.08
CA PRO A 401 -13.46 -22.34 -11.24
C PRO A 401 -12.62 -22.20 -12.50
N TRP A 402 -12.83 -23.09 -13.48
CA TRP A 402 -12.16 -22.97 -14.77
C TRP A 402 -12.82 -21.83 -15.55
N ILE A 403 -12.02 -20.83 -15.93
CA ILE A 403 -12.47 -19.65 -16.67
C ILE A 403 -11.90 -19.75 -18.07
N ARG A 404 -12.77 -19.65 -19.08
CA ARG A 404 -12.41 -19.81 -20.49
C ARG A 404 -11.69 -18.61 -21.09
N SER A 405 -11.75 -17.47 -20.43
CA SER A 405 -11.45 -16.16 -21.01
C SER A 405 -10.56 -15.35 -20.10
N ASP A 406 -9.72 -14.50 -20.69
CA ASP A 406 -8.81 -13.63 -19.96
C ASP A 406 -9.30 -12.19 -20.02
N LEU A 407 -9.10 -11.44 -18.94
CA LEU A 407 -9.55 -10.04 -18.84
C LEU A 407 -8.99 -9.15 -19.96
N ARG A 408 -7.73 -9.40 -20.37
CA ARG A 408 -7.09 -8.74 -21.53
C ARG A 408 -7.85 -8.97 -22.84
N SER A 409 -8.24 -10.22 -23.10
CA SER A 409 -8.97 -10.59 -24.31
C SER A 409 -10.36 -9.96 -24.34
N ILE A 410 -11.06 -9.99 -23.21
CA ILE A 410 -12.36 -9.35 -23.03
C ILE A 410 -12.28 -7.84 -23.30
N TYR A 411 -11.25 -7.18 -22.74
CA TYR A 411 -11.01 -5.76 -22.90
C TYR A 411 -10.73 -5.38 -24.36
N ASN A 412 -9.82 -6.10 -25.01
CA ASN A 412 -9.42 -5.85 -26.40
C ASN A 412 -10.60 -6.07 -27.37
N GLY A 413 -11.38 -7.15 -27.18
CA GLY A 413 -12.56 -7.41 -27.99
C GLY A 413 -13.65 -6.34 -27.85
N HIS A 414 -13.81 -5.74 -26.66
CA HIS A 414 -14.73 -4.60 -26.50
C HIS A 414 -14.23 -3.36 -27.26
N ARG A 415 -12.93 -3.06 -27.21
CA ARG A 415 -12.34 -1.91 -27.91
C ARG A 415 -12.47 -2.04 -29.43
N GLU A 416 -12.13 -3.20 -29.99
CA GLU A 416 -12.23 -3.45 -31.45
C GLU A 416 -13.66 -3.23 -31.96
N VAL A 417 -14.66 -3.73 -31.23
CA VAL A 417 -16.08 -3.52 -31.58
C VAL A 417 -16.46 -2.04 -31.52
N LYS A 418 -15.95 -1.30 -30.54
CA LYS A 418 -16.20 0.14 -30.42
C LYS A 418 -15.57 0.94 -31.55
N VAL A 419 -14.35 0.60 -31.96
CA VAL A 419 -13.66 1.18 -33.13
C VAL A 419 -14.43 0.86 -34.42
N ALA A 420 -14.84 -0.41 -34.60
CA ALA A 420 -15.63 -0.82 -35.76
C ALA A 420 -16.99 -0.09 -35.84
N ARG A 421 -17.69 0.08 -34.72
CA ARG A 421 -18.96 0.85 -34.67
C ARG A 421 -18.76 2.32 -35.01
N ARG A 422 -17.68 2.95 -34.54
CA ARG A 422 -17.34 4.33 -34.87
C ARG A 422 -17.01 4.48 -36.36
N ARG A 423 -16.20 3.58 -36.91
CA ARG A 423 -15.89 3.54 -38.36
C ARG A 423 -17.13 3.32 -39.22
N ALA A 424 -18.12 2.57 -38.74
CA ALA A 424 -19.38 2.34 -39.46
C ALA A 424 -20.40 3.51 -39.32
N SER A 425 -20.16 4.44 -38.39
CA SER A 425 -21.01 5.62 -38.17
C SER A 425 -20.49 6.88 -38.89
N ILE A 426 -19.24 6.83 -39.36
CA ILE A 426 -18.60 7.77 -40.29
C ILE A 426 -18.91 7.25 -41.70
#